data_AF-A0A9P7A5Z6-F1
#
_entry.id   AF-A0A9P7A5Z6-F1
#
_cell.length_a   1.000
_cell.length_b   1.000
_cell.length_c   1.000
_cell.angle_alpha   90.00
_cell.angle_beta   90.00
_cell.angle_gamma   90.00
#
_symmetry.space_group_name_H-M   'P 1'
#
loop_
_entity.id
_entity.type
_entity.pdbx_description
1 polymer ?
#
loop_
_entity_poly.entity_id
_entity_poly.type
_entity_poly.pdbx_seq_one_letter_code
_entity_poly.pdbx_strand_id
1 'polypeptide(L)'
;MSSSQRFSLLNSLPSTLESQWPQANESLILEPFTYITSKPGEEIRTLLIEAFNIWLAVPSDQLEVIDRVVQMLHNASLMLDDIEDDAQLRRGQPVAHKIYGVPQTINTANYVYFSAYKELSKLRRPGGGEDENVVRVVGASDLDLVVTEELLNLHRGQGLEILWRDLLQCPTEEEYISMVNSKTGSGFRIAVKLMMAHATKNLDIDFVPLVNIFGVYVQIRDDYMNLQSTEHSDNKGFAEDLTEGKFSFPIVHGVRADEQNRVVMNVLQKRPTTPTLKHHTVDYLRTQTKSFDYTLAVMSSLERQVREEIARLGGNPQLEKILDALHVEHDLHDLGGCVDEGVVP
;
A
#
# COMPACT_ATOMS: atom_id res chain seq x y z
N MET A 1 11.76 -40.08 41.07
CA MET A 1 11.99 -38.63 41.02
C MET A 1 11.05 -37.97 42.02
N SER A 2 11.56 -37.32 43.07
CA SER A 2 10.72 -36.67 44.08
C SER A 2 9.93 -35.52 43.45
N SER A 3 8.77 -35.20 44.00
CA SER A 3 7.93 -34.07 43.60
C SER A 3 8.68 -32.72 43.62
N SER A 4 9.78 -32.59 44.37
CA SER A 4 10.57 -31.36 44.45
C SER A 4 11.50 -31.13 43.25
N GLN A 5 11.80 -32.14 42.43
CA GLN A 5 12.64 -31.98 41.23
C GLN A 5 11.86 -31.55 39.98
N ARG A 6 10.52 -31.69 39.97
CA ARG A 6 9.70 -31.32 38.81
C ARG A 6 9.58 -29.81 38.56
N PHE A 7 9.90 -28.98 39.56
CA PHE A 7 9.69 -27.53 39.51
C PHE A 7 10.99 -26.72 39.66
N SER A 8 12.16 -27.35 39.54
CA SER A 8 13.44 -26.65 39.74
C SER A 8 13.64 -25.47 38.78
N LEU A 9 13.15 -25.58 37.54
CA LEU A 9 13.14 -24.50 36.53
C LEU A 9 12.22 -23.33 36.91
N LEU A 10 11.10 -23.59 37.59
CA LEU A 10 10.19 -22.54 38.07
C LEU A 10 10.76 -21.80 39.28
N ASN A 11 11.65 -22.44 40.03
CA ASN A 11 12.33 -21.83 41.18
C ASN A 11 13.60 -21.05 40.76
N SER A 12 13.98 -21.12 39.48
CA SER A 12 15.11 -20.41 38.88
C SER A 12 14.68 -19.47 37.76
N LEU A 13 13.50 -18.87 37.88
CA LEU A 13 13.10 -17.79 36.98
C LEU A 13 14.10 -16.64 37.15
N PRO A 14 14.82 -16.24 36.09
CA PRO A 14 15.77 -15.14 36.21
C PRO A 14 15.00 -13.86 36.58
N SER A 15 15.56 -13.09 37.52
CA SER A 15 14.97 -11.83 38.00
C SER A 15 14.88 -10.74 36.92
N THR A 16 15.57 -10.96 35.81
CA THR A 16 15.67 -10.09 34.63
C THR A 16 15.56 -10.98 33.38
N LEU A 17 14.94 -10.48 32.32
CA LEU A 17 14.92 -11.09 30.97
C LEU A 17 16.32 -11.05 30.31
N GLU A 18 17.41 -11.15 31.09
CA GLU A 18 18.80 -11.00 30.66
C GLU A 18 19.40 -12.28 30.05
N SER A 19 18.60 -13.31 29.75
CA SER A 19 19.06 -14.34 28.83
C SER A 19 19.10 -13.72 27.42
N GLN A 20 20.29 -13.59 26.83
CA GLN A 20 20.45 -13.10 25.47
C GLN A 20 19.53 -13.89 24.52
N TRP A 21 18.67 -13.17 23.80
CA TRP A 21 17.79 -13.77 22.81
C TRP A 21 18.63 -14.46 21.72
N PRO A 22 18.51 -15.80 21.53
CA PRO A 22 19.38 -16.51 20.61
C PRO A 22 19.14 -16.08 19.16
N GLN A 23 20.21 -15.81 18.41
CA GLN A 23 20.12 -15.43 16.99
C GLN A 23 19.38 -16.47 16.14
N ALA A 24 19.50 -17.76 16.47
CA ALA A 24 18.76 -18.82 15.79
C ALA A 24 17.24 -18.68 15.98
N ASN A 25 16.79 -18.24 17.17
CA ASN A 25 15.37 -17.99 17.41
C ASN A 25 14.91 -16.74 16.65
N GLU A 26 15.74 -15.69 16.61
CA GLU A 26 15.46 -14.47 15.81
C GLU A 26 15.21 -14.81 14.34
N SER A 27 16.09 -15.62 13.74
CA SER A 27 15.94 -16.05 12.35
C SER A 27 14.65 -16.85 12.10
N LEU A 28 14.27 -17.73 13.04
CA LEU A 28 13.05 -18.54 12.91
C LEU A 28 11.77 -17.70 13.00
N ILE A 29 11.74 -16.70 13.89
CA ILE A 29 10.56 -15.83 13.99
C ILE A 29 10.45 -14.85 12.82
N LEU A 30 11.57 -14.51 12.16
CA LEU A 30 11.60 -13.62 11.00
C LEU A 30 11.50 -14.36 9.65
N GLU A 31 11.38 -15.69 9.66
CA GLU A 31 11.36 -16.49 8.43
C GLU A 31 10.23 -16.07 7.46
N PRO A 32 8.98 -15.84 7.90
CA PRO A 32 7.92 -15.36 7.00
C PRO A 32 8.22 -14.00 6.37
N PHE A 33 8.87 -13.10 7.11
CA PHE A 33 9.28 -11.79 6.59
C PHE A 33 10.44 -11.91 5.60
N THR A 34 11.41 -12.77 5.91
CA THR A 34 12.55 -13.07 5.01
C THR A 34 12.05 -13.69 3.71
N TYR A 35 11.04 -14.56 3.78
CA TYR A 35 10.41 -15.16 2.62
C TYR A 35 9.84 -14.11 1.67
N ILE A 36 8.98 -13.20 2.14
CA ILE A 36 8.34 -12.21 1.28
C ILE A 36 9.32 -11.17 0.72
N THR A 37 10.38 -10.86 1.47
CA THR A 37 11.42 -9.89 1.05
C THR A 37 12.46 -10.50 0.12
N SER A 38 12.56 -11.84 0.05
CA SER A 38 13.48 -12.53 -0.86
C SER A 38 13.12 -12.38 -2.35
N LYS A 39 11.90 -11.97 -2.67
CA LYS A 39 11.43 -11.71 -4.03
C LYS A 39 11.25 -10.21 -4.24
N PRO A 40 12.01 -9.57 -5.15
CA PRO A 40 11.83 -8.15 -5.43
C PRO A 40 10.41 -7.89 -5.93
N GLY A 41 9.77 -6.85 -5.43
CA GLY A 41 8.53 -6.31 -5.98
C GLY A 41 8.80 -5.12 -6.89
N GLU A 42 7.73 -4.45 -7.32
CA GLU A 42 7.87 -3.09 -7.87
C GLU A 42 8.36 -2.16 -6.75
N GLU A 43 9.64 -1.80 -6.76
CA GLU A 43 10.28 -1.00 -5.71
C GLU A 43 9.91 0.50 -5.78
N ILE A 44 8.64 0.80 -6.05
CA ILE A 44 8.11 2.16 -6.22
C ILE A 44 8.45 3.03 -5.02
N ARG A 45 8.42 2.49 -3.80
CA ARG A 45 8.71 3.25 -2.57
C ARG A 45 10.17 3.69 -2.48
N THR A 46 11.11 2.80 -2.79
CA THR A 46 12.55 3.13 -2.80
C THR A 46 12.87 4.12 -3.93
N LEU A 47 12.31 3.90 -5.13
CA LEU A 47 12.43 4.86 -6.24
C LEU A 47 11.86 6.24 -5.89
N LEU A 48 10.74 6.26 -5.15
CA LEU A 48 10.13 7.50 -4.68
C LEU A 48 11.01 8.19 -3.62
N ILE A 49 11.58 7.45 -2.68
CA ILE A 49 12.55 7.99 -1.71
C ILE A 49 13.74 8.63 -2.45
N GLU A 50 14.30 7.96 -3.46
CA GLU A 50 15.38 8.52 -4.28
C GLU A 50 14.94 9.80 -5.01
N ALA A 51 13.77 9.77 -5.65
CA ALA A 51 13.22 10.91 -6.38
C ALA A 51 12.99 12.13 -5.46
N PHE A 52 12.40 11.94 -4.28
CA PHE A 52 12.20 13.03 -3.32
C PHE A 52 13.53 13.53 -2.73
N ASN A 53 14.57 12.70 -2.71
CA ASN A 53 15.87 13.11 -2.18
C ASN A 53 16.57 14.14 -3.08
N ILE A 54 16.21 14.24 -4.37
CA ILE A 54 16.62 15.36 -5.25
C ILE A 54 16.20 16.70 -4.65
N TRP A 55 15.00 16.78 -4.07
CA TRP A 55 14.47 18.00 -3.44
C TRP A 55 14.95 18.16 -2.00
N LEU A 56 14.98 17.09 -1.21
CA LEU A 56 15.15 17.16 0.25
C LEU A 56 16.62 17.06 0.70
N ALA A 57 17.48 16.43 -0.10
CA ALA A 57 18.91 16.25 0.18
C ALA A 57 19.20 15.75 1.60
N VAL A 58 18.52 14.68 2.00
CA VAL A 58 18.70 13.99 3.29
C VAL A 58 20.10 13.36 3.33
N PRO A 59 20.83 13.44 4.46
CA PRO A 59 22.12 12.75 4.63
C PRO A 59 22.00 11.24 4.37
N SER A 60 22.99 10.65 3.70
CA SER A 60 22.91 9.26 3.21
C SER A 60 22.70 8.24 4.33
N ASP A 61 23.35 8.42 5.47
CA ASP A 61 23.20 7.57 6.66
C ASP A 61 21.77 7.58 7.21
N GLN A 62 21.10 8.74 7.18
CA GLN A 62 19.72 8.90 7.62
C GLN A 62 18.74 8.38 6.56
N LEU A 63 19.01 8.63 5.28
CA LEU A 63 18.20 8.13 4.17
C LEU A 63 18.13 6.60 4.16
N GLU A 64 19.26 5.92 4.39
CA GLU A 64 19.29 4.45 4.51
C GLU A 64 18.44 3.92 5.66
N VAL A 65 18.41 4.62 6.80
CA VAL A 65 17.54 4.24 7.93
C VAL A 65 16.07 4.45 7.56
N ILE A 66 15.73 5.57 6.91
CA ILE A 66 14.37 5.87 6.46
C ILE A 66 13.88 4.80 5.47
N ASP A 67 14.68 4.45 4.46
CA ASP A 67 14.35 3.41 3.49
C ASP A 67 14.09 2.06 4.20
N ARG A 68 14.98 1.64 5.12
CA ARG A 68 14.76 0.41 5.90
C ARG A 68 13.46 0.44 6.71
N VAL A 69 13.16 1.54 7.40
CA VAL A 69 11.90 1.69 8.16
C VAL A 69 10.69 1.56 7.24
N VAL A 70 10.68 2.28 6.11
CA VAL A 70 9.57 2.26 5.15
C VAL A 70 9.38 0.86 4.57
N GLN A 71 10.46 0.18 4.19
CA GLN A 71 10.39 -1.17 3.64
C GLN A 71 9.94 -2.20 4.67
N MET A 72 10.36 -2.08 5.94
CA MET A 72 9.88 -2.95 7.02
C MET A 72 8.38 -2.78 7.24
N LEU A 73 7.90 -1.54 7.38
CA LEU A 73 6.49 -1.25 7.58
C LEU A 73 5.63 -1.72 6.39
N HIS A 74 6.09 -1.46 5.16
CA HIS A 74 5.37 -1.86 3.96
C HIS A 74 5.26 -3.37 3.81
N ASN A 75 6.36 -4.10 3.96
CA ASN A 75 6.33 -5.56 3.82
C ASN A 75 5.56 -6.23 4.97
N ALA A 76 5.65 -5.70 6.20
CA ALA A 76 4.82 -6.16 7.31
C ALA A 76 3.32 -5.93 7.03
N SER A 77 2.93 -4.78 6.48
CA SER A 77 1.53 -4.51 6.14
C SER A 77 1.03 -5.45 5.04
N LEU A 78 1.84 -5.76 4.02
CA LEU A 78 1.48 -6.72 2.97
C LEU A 78 1.21 -8.12 3.53
N MET A 79 1.97 -8.57 4.53
CA MET A 79 1.73 -9.88 5.17
C MET A 79 0.37 -9.96 5.86
N LEU A 80 -0.06 -8.85 6.46
CA LEU A 80 -1.36 -8.76 7.13
C LEU A 80 -2.49 -8.59 6.11
N ASP A 81 -2.32 -7.72 5.12
CA ASP A 81 -3.26 -7.48 4.02
C ASP A 81 -3.55 -8.80 3.26
N ASP A 82 -2.50 -9.57 2.91
CA ASP A 82 -2.67 -10.88 2.25
C ASP A 82 -3.47 -11.88 3.12
N ILE A 83 -3.44 -11.77 4.45
CA ILE A 83 -4.26 -12.59 5.35
C ILE A 83 -5.70 -12.05 5.39
N GLU A 84 -5.85 -10.74 5.54
CA GLU A 84 -7.13 -10.06 5.66
C GLU A 84 -7.98 -10.22 4.40
N ASP A 85 -7.34 -10.35 3.24
CA ASP A 85 -7.94 -10.57 1.93
C ASP A 85 -8.02 -12.05 1.51
N ASP A 86 -7.48 -12.98 2.30
CA ASP A 86 -7.35 -14.41 1.95
C ASP A 86 -6.67 -14.63 0.58
N ALA A 87 -5.66 -13.81 0.29
CA ALA A 87 -4.90 -13.87 -0.95
C ALA A 87 -4.23 -15.23 -1.16
N GLN A 88 -4.05 -15.63 -2.42
CA GLN A 88 -3.39 -16.88 -2.77
C GLN A 88 -1.93 -16.65 -3.16
N LEU A 89 -1.68 -15.59 -3.93
CA LEU A 89 -0.37 -15.27 -4.48
C LEU A 89 0.06 -13.84 -4.16
N ARG A 90 1.37 -13.66 -4.01
CA ARG A 90 2.04 -12.36 -4.04
C ARG A 90 3.32 -12.47 -4.85
N ARG A 91 3.50 -11.57 -5.83
CA ARG A 91 4.67 -11.56 -6.72
C ARG A 91 4.90 -12.93 -7.39
N GLY A 92 3.80 -13.58 -7.78
CA GLY A 92 3.80 -14.89 -8.44
C GLY A 92 4.20 -16.06 -7.53
N GLN A 93 4.21 -15.89 -6.20
CA GLN A 93 4.55 -16.93 -5.23
C GLN A 93 3.42 -17.09 -4.19
N PRO A 94 3.27 -18.27 -3.56
CA PRO A 94 2.30 -18.44 -2.49
C PRO A 94 2.51 -17.43 -1.36
N VAL A 95 1.44 -16.83 -0.86
CA VAL A 95 1.55 -15.87 0.25
C VAL A 95 2.07 -16.56 1.53
N ALA A 96 2.76 -15.79 2.39
CA ALA A 96 3.46 -16.33 3.56
C ALA A 96 2.54 -17.16 4.48
N HIS A 97 1.29 -16.73 4.67
CA HIS A 97 0.36 -17.43 5.56
C HIS A 97 -0.09 -18.80 5.04
N LYS A 98 0.02 -19.08 3.73
CA LYS A 98 -0.24 -20.41 3.17
C LYS A 98 0.94 -21.38 3.37
N ILE A 99 2.14 -20.86 3.65
CA ILE A 99 3.36 -21.65 3.90
C ILE A 99 3.58 -21.84 5.40
N TYR A 100 3.60 -20.73 6.15
CA TYR A 100 3.97 -20.69 7.58
C TYR A 100 2.75 -20.71 8.51
N GLY A 101 1.55 -20.60 7.94
CA GLY A 101 0.31 -20.49 8.70
C GLY A 101 -0.01 -19.06 9.14
N VAL A 102 -1.30 -18.81 9.33
CA VAL A 102 -1.84 -17.52 9.76
C VAL A 102 -1.23 -17.06 11.10
N PRO A 103 -1.16 -17.89 12.17
CA PRO A 103 -0.68 -17.41 13.47
C PRO A 103 0.77 -16.92 13.44
N GLN A 104 1.67 -17.66 12.77
CA GLN A 104 3.08 -17.28 12.69
C GLN A 104 3.27 -16.02 11.84
N THR A 105 2.51 -15.90 10.74
CA THR A 105 2.61 -14.75 9.83
C THR A 105 2.12 -13.46 10.51
N ILE A 106 1.00 -13.49 11.24
CA ILE A 106 0.53 -12.36 12.05
C ILE A 106 1.58 -11.96 13.09
N ASN A 107 2.09 -12.93 13.84
CA ASN A 107 3.09 -12.65 14.89
C ASN A 107 4.35 -12.01 14.29
N THR A 108 4.82 -12.51 13.14
CA THR A 108 6.00 -11.99 12.44
C THR A 108 5.77 -10.56 11.95
N ALA A 109 4.64 -10.29 11.28
CA ALA A 109 4.33 -8.96 10.78
C ALA A 109 4.27 -7.92 11.92
N ASN A 110 3.58 -8.26 13.02
CA ASN A 110 3.51 -7.42 14.20
C ASN A 110 4.88 -7.19 14.85
N TYR A 111 5.71 -8.24 14.94
CA TYR A 111 7.09 -8.12 15.41
C TYR A 111 7.91 -7.15 14.54
N VAL A 112 7.73 -7.20 13.23
CA VAL A 112 8.42 -6.31 12.29
C VAL A 112 7.96 -4.85 12.43
N TYR A 113 6.69 -4.58 12.72
CA TYR A 113 6.25 -3.23 13.05
C TYR A 113 7.05 -2.64 14.22
N PHE A 114 7.21 -3.37 15.32
CA PHE A 114 8.03 -2.90 16.45
C PHE A 114 9.53 -2.85 16.13
N SER A 115 10.01 -3.77 15.28
CA SER A 115 11.39 -3.73 14.79
C SER A 115 11.65 -2.48 13.93
N ALA A 116 10.64 -2.00 13.19
CA ALA A 116 10.73 -0.76 12.43
C ALA A 116 10.85 0.45 13.37
N TYR A 117 10.16 0.48 14.52
CA TYR A 117 10.37 1.51 15.56
C TYR A 117 11.77 1.44 16.19
N LYS A 118 12.30 0.22 16.39
CA LYS A 118 13.69 0.04 16.82
C LYS A 118 14.67 0.62 15.80
N GLU A 119 14.43 0.40 14.50
CA GLU A 119 15.23 0.99 13.42
C GLU A 119 15.08 2.52 13.37
N LEU A 120 13.84 3.03 13.47
CA LEU A 120 13.52 4.45 13.51
C LEU A 120 14.28 5.18 14.64
N SER A 121 14.49 4.52 15.78
CA SER A 121 15.22 5.11 16.90
C SER A 121 16.67 5.52 16.56
N LYS A 122 17.26 4.97 15.48
CA LYS A 122 18.60 5.35 15.00
C LYS A 122 18.64 6.74 14.35
N LEU A 123 17.50 7.28 13.91
CA LEU A 123 17.40 8.66 13.42
C LEU A 123 17.51 9.70 14.54
N ARG A 124 17.42 9.27 15.81
CA ARG A 124 17.54 10.15 16.97
C ARG A 124 19.01 10.55 17.14
N ARG A 125 19.28 11.86 17.19
CA ARG A 125 20.62 12.37 17.51
C ARG A 125 20.89 12.20 19.01
N PRO A 126 21.95 11.49 19.44
CA PRO A 126 22.39 11.53 20.82
C PRO A 126 22.88 12.96 21.14
N GLY A 127 22.19 13.67 22.02
CA GLY A 127 22.65 14.98 22.51
C GLY A 127 21.96 16.22 21.96
N GLY A 128 20.70 16.13 21.52
CA GLY A 128 19.75 17.27 21.53
C GLY A 128 20.29 18.59 20.97
N GLY A 129 20.48 18.65 19.67
CA GLY A 129 20.74 19.88 18.95
C GLY A 129 19.87 19.90 17.71
N GLU A 130 18.57 20.18 17.90
CA GLU A 130 17.90 20.95 16.87
C GLU A 130 18.59 22.31 16.86
N ASP A 131 19.00 22.77 15.67
CA ASP A 131 19.40 24.15 15.52
C ASP A 131 18.10 24.95 15.74
N GLU A 132 17.84 25.43 16.97
CA GLU A 132 16.58 26.08 17.39
C GLU A 132 16.15 27.23 16.46
N ASN A 133 17.06 27.68 15.58
CA ASN A 133 16.85 28.72 14.58
C ASN A 133 16.36 28.21 13.20
N VAL A 134 16.23 26.90 12.98
CA VAL A 134 15.81 26.32 11.69
C VAL A 134 14.35 25.86 11.76
N VAL A 135 13.45 26.67 11.20
CA VAL A 135 12.03 26.31 11.06
C VAL A 135 11.88 25.28 9.94
N ARG A 136 11.28 24.12 10.27
CA ARG A 136 10.96 23.03 9.34
C ARG A 136 9.45 22.81 9.30
N VAL A 137 8.93 22.35 8.17
CA VAL A 137 7.51 21.93 8.06
C VAL A 137 7.20 20.74 8.99
N VAL A 138 8.16 19.82 9.16
CA VAL A 138 8.06 18.69 10.09
C VAL A 138 9.25 18.73 11.05
N GLY A 139 8.96 18.83 12.35
CA GLY A 139 9.98 18.83 13.41
C GLY A 139 10.67 17.47 13.53
N ALA A 140 11.97 17.47 13.81
CA ALA A 140 12.75 16.24 13.97
C ALA A 140 12.53 15.58 15.35
N SER A 141 11.94 16.31 16.31
CA SER A 141 11.63 15.82 17.65
C SER A 141 10.51 14.77 17.70
N ASP A 142 9.62 14.71 16.70
CA ASP A 142 8.35 13.95 16.79
C ASP A 142 8.25 12.80 15.78
N LEU A 143 9.37 12.16 15.41
CA LEU A 143 9.38 11.05 14.44
C LEU A 143 8.45 9.89 14.84
N ASP A 144 8.39 9.56 16.14
CA ASP A 144 7.48 8.53 16.64
C ASP A 144 6.02 8.91 16.39
N LEU A 145 5.66 10.18 16.60
CA LEU A 145 4.30 10.68 16.36
C LEU A 145 3.97 10.65 14.87
N VAL A 146 4.89 11.10 14.01
CA VAL A 146 4.74 11.04 12.55
C VAL A 146 4.42 9.62 12.08
N VAL A 147 5.19 8.63 12.51
CA VAL A 147 4.98 7.24 12.10
C VAL A 147 3.70 6.68 12.73
N THR A 148 3.43 6.97 14.00
CA THR A 148 2.25 6.44 14.71
C THR A 148 0.95 6.99 14.11
N GLU A 149 0.88 8.29 13.81
CA GLU A 149 -0.30 8.90 13.20
C GLU A 149 -0.61 8.31 11.82
N GLU A 150 0.41 8.10 10.99
CA GLU A 150 0.21 7.51 9.67
C GLU A 150 -0.09 6.00 9.75
N LEU A 151 0.46 5.27 10.72
CA LEU A 151 0.04 3.89 10.97
C LEU A 151 -1.42 3.82 11.44
N LEU A 152 -1.88 4.75 12.28
CA LEU A 152 -3.30 4.84 12.64
C LEU A 152 -4.18 5.15 11.42
N ASN A 153 -3.75 6.05 10.54
CA ASN A 153 -4.45 6.32 9.30
C ASN A 153 -4.49 5.09 8.38
N LEU A 154 -3.38 4.36 8.25
CA LEU A 154 -3.33 3.10 7.50
C LEU A 154 -4.38 2.12 8.00
N HIS A 155 -4.44 1.89 9.31
CA HIS A 155 -5.41 0.96 9.91
C HIS A 155 -6.86 1.47 9.83
N ARG A 156 -7.09 2.79 9.87
CA ARG A 156 -8.42 3.37 9.61
C ARG A 156 -8.87 3.11 8.17
N GLY A 157 -7.98 3.31 7.20
CA GLY A 157 -8.24 3.02 5.79
C GLY A 157 -8.55 1.53 5.57
N GLN A 158 -7.66 0.65 6.04
CA GLN A 158 -7.83 -0.80 5.97
C GLN A 158 -9.14 -1.25 6.64
N GLY A 159 -9.43 -0.73 7.83
CA GLY A 159 -10.64 -1.06 8.57
C GLY A 159 -11.92 -0.66 7.84
N LEU A 160 -11.95 0.49 7.17
CA LEU A 160 -13.10 0.91 6.36
C LEU A 160 -13.29 0.02 5.14
N GLU A 161 -12.21 -0.32 4.44
CA GLU A 161 -12.27 -1.22 3.28
C GLU A 161 -12.82 -2.61 3.66
N ILE A 162 -12.28 -3.21 4.74
CA ILE A 162 -12.76 -4.47 5.29
C ILE A 162 -14.24 -4.36 5.70
N LEU A 163 -14.63 -3.26 6.36
CA LEU A 163 -16.00 -3.04 6.80
C LEU A 163 -16.97 -2.99 5.61
N TRP A 164 -16.64 -2.24 4.57
CA TRP A 164 -17.44 -2.15 3.35
C TRP A 164 -17.58 -3.50 2.66
N ARG A 165 -16.45 -4.21 2.50
CA ARG A 165 -16.38 -5.55 1.92
C ARG A 165 -17.25 -6.55 2.68
N ASP A 166 -17.12 -6.60 4.01
CA ASP A 166 -17.77 -7.62 4.84
C ASP A 166 -19.24 -7.30 5.14
N LEU A 167 -19.62 -6.02 5.17
CA LEU A 167 -21.02 -5.58 5.25
C LEU A 167 -21.72 -5.48 3.89
N LEU A 168 -20.98 -5.70 2.79
CA LEU A 168 -21.45 -5.56 1.43
C LEU A 168 -22.08 -4.17 1.18
N GLN A 169 -21.39 -3.12 1.62
CA GLN A 169 -21.81 -1.74 1.50
C GLN A 169 -20.85 -0.98 0.56
N CYS A 170 -21.32 -0.65 -0.64
CA CYS A 170 -20.52 0.09 -1.61
C CYS A 170 -20.30 1.56 -1.14
N PRO A 171 -19.04 2.02 -0.98
CA PRO A 171 -18.73 3.40 -0.59
C PRO A 171 -19.02 4.39 -1.73
N THR A 172 -19.15 5.69 -1.43
CA THR A 172 -19.10 6.73 -2.48
C THR A 172 -17.68 6.83 -3.05
N GLU A 173 -17.54 7.50 -4.20
CA GLU A 173 -16.22 7.74 -4.76
C GLU A 173 -15.36 8.60 -3.81
N GLU A 174 -15.96 9.61 -3.17
CA GLU A 174 -15.27 10.46 -2.19
C GLU A 174 -14.86 9.68 -0.95
N GLU A 175 -15.74 8.79 -0.45
CA GLU A 175 -15.42 7.90 0.66
C GLU A 175 -14.27 6.95 0.29
N TYR A 176 -14.31 6.35 -0.91
CA TYR A 176 -13.25 5.51 -1.43
C TYR A 176 -11.92 6.28 -1.51
N ILE A 177 -11.90 7.48 -2.09
CA ILE A 177 -10.68 8.30 -2.20
C ILE A 177 -10.12 8.64 -0.81
N SER A 178 -10.98 8.97 0.15
CA SER A 178 -10.58 9.24 1.54
C SER A 178 -9.97 8.01 2.22
N MET A 179 -10.57 6.84 2.00
CA MET A 179 -10.04 5.56 2.49
C MET A 179 -8.68 5.25 1.87
N VAL A 180 -8.53 5.38 0.54
CA VAL A 180 -7.27 5.17 -0.16
C VAL A 180 -6.18 6.10 0.33
N ASN A 181 -6.51 7.38 0.53
CA ASN A 181 -5.57 8.34 1.07
C ASN A 181 -5.11 7.96 2.48
N SER A 182 -5.99 7.31 3.26
CA SER A 182 -5.68 6.78 4.59
C SER A 182 -4.90 5.47 4.54
N LYS A 183 -5.23 4.51 3.67
CA LYS A 183 -4.54 3.21 3.53
C LYS A 183 -3.19 3.36 2.81
N THR A 184 -3.24 3.69 1.52
CA THR A 184 -2.08 3.70 0.62
C THR A 184 -1.27 4.98 0.74
N GLY A 185 -1.95 6.12 0.89
CA GLY A 185 -1.29 7.42 1.07
C GLY A 185 -0.41 7.48 2.33
N SER A 186 -0.82 6.83 3.43
CA SER A 186 -0.07 6.83 4.70
C SER A 186 1.34 6.25 4.57
N GLY A 187 1.49 5.15 3.82
CA GLY A 187 2.82 4.56 3.60
C GLY A 187 3.78 5.52 2.88
N PHE A 188 3.29 6.24 1.86
CA PHE A 188 4.09 7.25 1.17
C PHE A 188 4.34 8.48 2.03
N ARG A 189 3.36 8.93 2.82
CA ARG A 189 3.52 10.05 3.75
C ARG A 189 4.53 9.75 4.84
N ILE A 190 4.61 8.53 5.36
CA ILE A 190 5.66 8.13 6.31
C ILE A 190 7.04 8.40 5.69
N ALA A 191 7.27 7.90 4.47
CA ALA A 191 8.55 8.09 3.79
C ALA A 191 8.91 9.58 3.64
N VAL A 192 8.01 10.37 3.04
CA VAL A 192 8.29 11.78 2.75
C VAL A 192 8.34 12.64 4.02
N LYS A 193 7.49 12.41 5.02
CA LYS A 193 7.54 13.14 6.30
C LYS A 193 8.82 12.88 7.08
N LEU A 194 9.29 11.62 7.12
CA LEU A 194 10.58 11.30 7.72
C LEU A 194 11.73 11.98 6.97
N MET A 195 11.68 12.02 5.63
CA MET A 195 12.68 12.74 4.84
C MET A 195 12.63 14.25 5.08
N MET A 196 11.46 14.88 5.13
CA MET A 196 11.30 16.31 5.43
C MET A 196 11.86 16.67 6.81
N ALA A 197 11.66 15.82 7.82
CA ALA A 197 12.23 16.01 9.15
C ALA A 197 13.77 16.04 9.13
N HIS A 198 14.39 15.30 8.21
CA HIS A 198 15.85 15.17 8.07
C HIS A 198 16.46 15.91 6.87
N ALA A 199 15.65 16.72 6.17
CA ALA A 199 16.07 17.41 4.95
C ALA A 199 17.17 18.46 5.22
N THR A 200 17.97 18.76 4.20
CA THR A 200 18.92 19.88 4.20
C THR A 200 18.58 20.96 3.17
N LYS A 201 17.56 20.72 2.34
CA LYS A 201 17.00 21.66 1.36
C LYS A 201 15.48 21.68 1.45
N ASN A 202 14.86 22.75 0.94
CA ASN A 202 13.40 22.91 0.84
C ASN A 202 12.69 22.70 2.19
N LEU A 203 13.25 23.25 3.27
CA LEU A 203 12.81 23.02 4.66
C LEU A 203 11.41 23.61 4.96
N ASP A 204 10.99 24.57 4.14
CA ASP A 204 9.74 25.33 4.21
C ASP A 204 8.67 24.83 3.23
N ILE A 205 8.95 23.78 2.46
CA ILE A 205 8.03 23.23 1.46
C ILE A 205 7.34 21.97 2.00
N ASP A 206 6.01 21.96 1.98
CA ASP A 206 5.22 20.76 2.27
C ASP A 206 4.98 19.94 0.99
N PHE A 207 5.50 18.71 0.98
CA PHE A 207 5.36 17.77 -0.11
C PHE A 207 4.17 16.82 0.05
N VAL A 208 3.45 16.85 1.19
CA VAL A 208 2.31 15.96 1.46
C VAL A 208 1.18 16.09 0.42
N PRO A 209 0.80 17.29 -0.09
CA PRO A 209 -0.23 17.39 -1.12
C PRO A 209 0.08 16.58 -2.38
N LEU A 210 1.32 16.67 -2.89
CA LEU A 210 1.79 15.87 -4.03
C LEU A 210 1.69 14.37 -3.74
N VAL A 211 2.15 13.96 -2.56
CA VAL A 211 2.15 12.55 -2.14
C VAL A 211 0.73 11.99 -2.03
N ASN A 212 -0.23 12.79 -1.59
CA ASN A 212 -1.63 12.36 -1.50
C ASN A 212 -2.22 12.08 -2.89
N ILE A 213 -2.01 12.97 -3.87
CA ILE A 213 -2.49 12.77 -5.24
C ILE A 213 -1.81 11.53 -5.85
N PHE A 214 -0.50 11.40 -5.67
CA PHE A 214 0.26 10.24 -6.15
C PHE A 214 -0.24 8.93 -5.53
N GLY A 215 -0.49 8.90 -4.22
CA GLY A 215 -1.01 7.72 -3.52
C GLY A 215 -2.37 7.27 -4.05
N VAL A 216 -3.27 8.20 -4.34
CA VAL A 216 -4.58 7.90 -4.96
C VAL A 216 -4.40 7.37 -6.38
N TYR A 217 -3.54 8.00 -7.18
CA TYR A 217 -3.22 7.53 -8.54
C TYR A 217 -2.70 6.09 -8.54
N VAL A 218 -1.73 5.77 -7.68
CA VAL A 218 -1.14 4.42 -7.59
C VAL A 218 -2.18 3.38 -7.18
N GLN A 219 -3.08 3.69 -6.25
CA GLN A 219 -4.10 2.74 -5.84
C GLN A 219 -5.14 2.49 -6.95
N ILE A 220 -5.65 3.55 -7.58
CA ILE A 220 -6.63 3.40 -8.67
C ILE A 220 -6.01 2.62 -9.84
N ARG A 221 -4.71 2.82 -10.11
CA ARG A 221 -3.97 2.00 -11.06
C ARG A 221 -3.90 0.54 -10.65
N ASP A 222 -3.57 0.22 -9.40
CA ASP A 222 -3.51 -1.17 -8.91
C ASP A 222 -4.88 -1.86 -9.06
N ASP A 223 -5.95 -1.17 -8.69
CA ASP A 223 -7.34 -1.63 -8.83
C ASP A 223 -7.73 -1.86 -10.29
N TYR A 224 -7.35 -0.95 -11.20
CA TYR A 224 -7.56 -1.13 -12.63
C TYR A 224 -6.81 -2.34 -13.17
N MET A 225 -5.53 -2.46 -12.82
CA MET A 225 -4.66 -3.53 -13.29
C MET A 225 -5.06 -4.90 -12.76
N ASN A 226 -5.59 -4.98 -11.53
CA ASN A 226 -6.13 -6.21 -10.95
C ASN A 226 -7.20 -6.86 -11.86
N LEU A 227 -8.03 -6.03 -12.51
CA LEU A 227 -9.14 -6.48 -13.34
C LEU A 227 -8.81 -6.56 -14.85
N GLN A 228 -7.72 -5.93 -15.32
CA GLN A 228 -7.40 -5.80 -16.75
C GLN A 228 -6.10 -6.50 -17.18
N SER A 229 -5.10 -6.60 -16.31
CA SER A 229 -3.75 -7.00 -16.71
C SER A 229 -3.51 -8.50 -16.58
N THR A 230 -2.98 -9.10 -17.64
CA THR A 230 -2.50 -10.49 -17.64
C THR A 230 -1.28 -10.66 -16.73
N GLU A 231 -0.37 -9.68 -16.68
CA GLU A 231 0.78 -9.71 -15.79
C GLU A 231 0.37 -9.66 -14.30
N HIS A 232 -0.61 -8.81 -13.96
CA HIS A 232 -1.18 -8.81 -12.60
C HIS A 232 -1.86 -10.15 -12.29
N SER A 233 -2.49 -10.77 -13.29
CA SER A 233 -3.10 -12.09 -13.15
C SER A 233 -2.05 -13.17 -12.83
N ASP A 234 -0.85 -13.09 -13.40
CA ASP A 234 0.25 -14.01 -13.07
C ASP A 234 0.84 -13.75 -11.67
N ASN A 235 0.82 -12.49 -11.21
CA ASN A 235 1.42 -12.09 -9.94
C ASN A 235 0.52 -12.25 -8.71
N LYS A 236 -0.78 -12.01 -8.85
CA LYS A 236 -1.79 -12.04 -7.76
C LYS A 236 -2.90 -13.06 -8.02
N GLY A 237 -3.25 -13.30 -9.28
CA GLY A 237 -4.41 -14.09 -9.71
C GLY A 237 -5.35 -13.24 -10.57
N PHE A 238 -6.13 -13.88 -11.45
CA PHE A 238 -7.04 -13.16 -12.35
C PHE A 238 -8.18 -12.52 -11.56
N ALA A 239 -8.31 -11.18 -11.61
CA ALA A 239 -9.38 -10.41 -10.98
C ALA A 239 -9.63 -10.81 -9.52
N GLU A 240 -8.57 -10.86 -8.71
CA GLU A 240 -8.65 -11.25 -7.30
C GLU A 240 -9.49 -10.29 -6.46
N ASP A 241 -9.60 -9.01 -6.82
CA ASP A 241 -10.51 -8.08 -6.13
C ASP A 241 -11.95 -8.63 -6.05
N LEU A 242 -12.37 -9.39 -7.08
CA LEU A 242 -13.67 -10.06 -7.09
C LEU A 242 -13.70 -11.28 -6.15
N THR A 243 -12.62 -12.06 -6.04
CA THR A 243 -12.50 -13.14 -5.05
C THR A 243 -12.55 -12.58 -3.64
N GLU A 244 -11.85 -11.48 -3.38
CA GLU A 244 -11.79 -10.80 -2.10
C GLU A 244 -13.15 -10.19 -1.73
N GLY A 245 -13.96 -9.86 -2.75
CA GLY A 245 -15.24 -9.15 -2.59
C GLY A 245 -15.04 -7.65 -2.38
N LYS A 246 -13.90 -7.13 -2.79
CA LYS A 246 -13.42 -5.77 -2.54
C LYS A 246 -14.15 -4.75 -3.40
N PHE A 247 -14.40 -3.58 -2.84
CA PHE A 247 -14.92 -2.42 -3.55
C PHE A 247 -13.77 -1.59 -4.15
N SER A 248 -13.10 -2.13 -5.15
CA SER A 248 -12.06 -1.42 -5.90
C SER A 248 -12.65 -0.33 -6.81
N PHE A 249 -11.85 0.66 -7.26
CA PHE A 249 -12.37 1.86 -7.93
C PHE A 249 -13.30 1.56 -9.15
N PRO A 250 -12.94 0.67 -10.10
CA PRO A 250 -13.84 0.33 -11.21
C PRO A 250 -15.14 -0.34 -10.74
N ILE A 251 -15.08 -1.09 -9.64
CA ILE A 251 -16.21 -1.80 -9.03
C ILE A 251 -17.14 -0.79 -8.35
N VAL A 252 -16.60 0.17 -7.58
CA VAL A 252 -17.37 1.26 -6.96
C VAL A 252 -18.14 2.03 -8.03
N HIS A 253 -17.47 2.47 -9.10
CA HIS A 253 -18.14 3.12 -10.22
C HIS A 253 -19.19 2.21 -10.85
N GLY A 254 -18.87 0.94 -11.11
CA GLY A 254 -19.80 0.00 -11.73
C GLY A 254 -21.09 -0.23 -10.95
N VAL A 255 -20.99 -0.33 -9.62
CA VAL A 255 -22.17 -0.46 -8.75
C VAL A 255 -23.02 0.81 -8.75
N ARG A 256 -22.39 2.00 -8.78
CA ARG A 256 -23.09 3.30 -8.70
C ARG A 256 -23.63 3.79 -10.04
N ALA A 257 -23.01 3.39 -11.14
CA ALA A 257 -23.48 3.71 -12.49
C ALA A 257 -24.80 3.00 -12.85
N ASP A 258 -25.08 1.84 -12.25
CA ASP A 258 -26.34 1.12 -12.39
C ASP A 258 -26.79 0.50 -11.06
N GLU A 259 -27.35 1.33 -10.17
CA GLU A 259 -27.82 0.90 -8.85
C GLU A 259 -29.01 -0.08 -8.89
N GLN A 260 -29.72 -0.16 -10.02
CA GLN A 260 -30.84 -1.10 -10.17
C GLN A 260 -30.34 -2.53 -10.44
N ASN A 261 -29.13 -2.66 -10.98
CA ASN A 261 -28.54 -3.94 -11.31
C ASN A 261 -27.66 -4.48 -10.17
N ARG A 262 -28.07 -5.62 -9.61
CA ARG A 262 -27.38 -6.26 -8.49
C ARG A 262 -26.29 -7.25 -8.89
N VAL A 263 -25.95 -7.38 -10.18
CA VAL A 263 -24.98 -8.39 -10.65
C VAL A 263 -23.64 -8.24 -9.94
N VAL A 264 -23.03 -7.05 -9.95
CA VAL A 264 -21.72 -6.82 -9.33
C VAL A 264 -21.78 -7.12 -7.83
N MET A 265 -22.77 -6.56 -7.11
CA MET A 265 -22.96 -6.79 -5.68
C MET A 265 -23.13 -8.28 -5.32
N ASN A 266 -23.92 -9.02 -6.11
CA ASN A 266 -24.13 -10.45 -5.89
C ASN A 266 -22.87 -11.28 -6.19
N VAL A 267 -22.00 -10.85 -7.10
CA VAL A 267 -20.72 -11.52 -7.35
C VAL A 267 -19.74 -11.26 -6.22
N LEU A 268 -19.61 -10.01 -5.74
CA LEU A 268 -18.76 -9.68 -4.59
C LEU A 268 -19.15 -10.49 -3.35
N GLN A 269 -20.45 -10.64 -3.09
CA GLN A 269 -20.95 -11.44 -1.98
C GLN A 269 -20.53 -12.92 -2.08
N LYS A 270 -20.44 -13.46 -3.31
CA LYS A 270 -20.11 -14.87 -3.56
C LYS A 270 -18.62 -15.16 -3.49
N ARG A 271 -17.75 -14.14 -3.60
CA ARG A 271 -16.29 -14.29 -3.54
C ARG A 271 -15.79 -15.41 -4.48
N PRO A 272 -16.06 -15.31 -5.79
CA PRO A 272 -15.81 -16.41 -6.72
C PRO A 272 -14.32 -16.73 -6.86
N THR A 273 -13.96 -18.00 -6.70
CA THR A 273 -12.62 -18.51 -7.00
C THR A 273 -12.48 -19.01 -8.45
N THR A 274 -13.60 -19.18 -9.16
CA THR A 274 -13.62 -19.66 -10.55
C THR A 274 -13.75 -18.51 -11.55
N PRO A 275 -13.15 -18.63 -12.75
CA PRO A 275 -13.07 -17.53 -13.71
C PRO A 275 -14.42 -17.11 -14.30
N THR A 276 -15.44 -17.99 -14.32
CA THR A 276 -16.72 -17.74 -14.99
C THR A 276 -17.43 -16.48 -14.50
N LEU A 277 -17.57 -16.32 -13.17
CA LEU A 277 -18.21 -15.13 -12.60
C LEU A 277 -17.31 -13.90 -12.70
N LYS A 278 -16.00 -14.09 -12.67
CA LYS A 278 -15.02 -13.02 -12.82
C LYS A 278 -15.08 -12.41 -14.23
N HIS A 279 -15.01 -13.23 -15.28
CA HIS A 279 -15.16 -12.78 -16.67
C HIS A 279 -16.49 -12.07 -16.90
N HIS A 280 -17.60 -12.66 -16.45
CA HIS A 280 -18.92 -12.04 -16.61
C HIS A 280 -18.99 -10.64 -15.98
N THR A 281 -18.41 -10.48 -14.79
CA THR A 281 -18.41 -9.18 -14.08
C THR A 281 -17.49 -8.17 -14.75
N VAL A 282 -16.30 -8.59 -15.19
CA VAL A 282 -15.38 -7.73 -15.94
C VAL A 282 -16.02 -7.28 -17.26
N ASP A 283 -16.68 -8.17 -18.01
CA ASP A 283 -17.36 -7.81 -19.24
C ASP A 283 -18.53 -6.84 -18.99
N TYR A 284 -19.26 -7.01 -17.89
CA TYR A 284 -20.29 -6.08 -17.47
C TYR A 284 -19.72 -4.68 -17.18
N LEU A 285 -18.65 -4.61 -16.38
CA LEU A 285 -17.95 -3.35 -16.06
C LEU A 285 -17.40 -2.66 -17.31
N ARG A 286 -16.94 -3.44 -18.30
CA ARG A 286 -16.42 -2.93 -19.58
C ARG A 286 -17.51 -2.42 -20.50
N THR A 287 -18.59 -3.18 -20.66
CA THR A 287 -19.54 -2.95 -21.75
C THR A 287 -20.77 -2.16 -21.32
N GLN A 288 -21.29 -2.42 -20.12
CA GLN A 288 -22.56 -1.84 -19.65
C GLN A 288 -22.34 -0.55 -18.88
N THR A 289 -21.46 -0.56 -17.88
CA THR A 289 -21.23 0.62 -17.01
C THR A 289 -20.08 1.50 -17.47
N LYS A 290 -19.27 1.06 -18.45
CA LYS A 290 -18.09 1.78 -18.95
C LYS A 290 -17.12 2.17 -17.83
N SER A 291 -17.01 1.33 -16.80
CA SER A 291 -16.22 1.62 -15.61
C SER A 291 -14.73 1.70 -15.90
N PHE A 292 -14.21 0.92 -16.85
CA PHE A 292 -12.80 0.99 -17.21
C PHE A 292 -12.44 2.30 -17.93
N ASP A 293 -13.30 2.77 -18.84
CA ASP A 293 -13.12 4.05 -19.52
C ASP A 293 -13.18 5.22 -18.52
N TYR A 294 -14.14 5.16 -17.58
CA TYR A 294 -14.23 6.12 -16.49
C TYR A 294 -12.97 6.12 -15.62
N THR A 295 -12.50 4.95 -15.19
CA THR A 295 -11.27 4.83 -14.39
C THR A 295 -10.05 5.40 -15.12
N LEU A 296 -9.88 5.12 -16.41
CA LEU A 296 -8.78 5.68 -17.21
C LEU A 296 -8.86 7.21 -17.32
N ALA A 297 -10.06 7.77 -17.46
CA ALA A 297 -10.26 9.22 -17.48
C ALA A 297 -9.89 9.87 -16.14
N VAL A 298 -10.28 9.24 -15.01
CA VAL A 298 -9.91 9.69 -13.67
C VAL A 298 -8.39 9.60 -13.46
N MET A 299 -7.78 8.47 -13.84
CA MET A 299 -6.32 8.29 -13.77
C MET A 299 -5.58 9.33 -14.60
N SER A 300 -6.04 9.64 -15.82
CA SER A 300 -5.45 10.68 -16.67
C SER A 300 -5.52 12.06 -16.02
N SER A 301 -6.65 12.36 -15.36
CA SER A 301 -6.81 13.62 -14.61
C SER A 301 -5.89 13.69 -13.39
N LEU A 302 -5.73 12.60 -12.65
CA LEU A 302 -4.82 12.51 -11.51
C LEU A 302 -3.37 12.63 -11.96
N GLU A 303 -2.95 11.91 -13.00
CA GLU A 303 -1.60 11.98 -13.54
C GLU A 303 -1.25 13.41 -13.95
N ARG A 304 -2.16 14.11 -14.64
CA ARG A 304 -1.99 15.53 -14.97
C ARG A 304 -1.79 16.39 -13.71
N GLN A 305 -2.62 16.20 -12.68
CA GLN A 305 -2.48 16.94 -11.42
C GLN A 305 -1.13 16.66 -10.74
N VAL A 306 -0.65 15.41 -10.75
CA VAL A 306 0.69 15.09 -10.22
C VAL A 306 1.77 15.81 -11.02
N ARG A 307 1.71 15.80 -12.36
CA ARG A 307 2.68 16.49 -13.21
C ARG A 307 2.67 18.01 -13.02
N GLU A 308 1.49 18.61 -12.94
CA GLU A 308 1.33 20.04 -12.64
C GLU A 308 1.94 20.41 -11.28
N GLU A 309 1.73 19.57 -10.27
CA GLU A 309 2.27 19.78 -8.93
C GLU A 309 3.80 19.59 -8.88
N ILE A 310 4.34 18.60 -9.60
CA ILE A 310 5.80 18.44 -9.80
C ILE A 310 6.39 19.69 -10.44
N ALA A 311 5.77 20.21 -11.50
CA ALA A 311 6.22 21.43 -12.16
C ALA A 311 6.15 22.65 -11.21
N ARG A 312 5.07 22.78 -10.43
CA ARG A 312 4.91 23.84 -9.42
C ARG A 312 6.01 23.80 -8.36
N LEU A 313 6.47 22.61 -7.99
CA LEU A 313 7.54 22.38 -7.01
C LEU A 313 8.96 22.48 -7.60
N GLY A 314 9.10 22.93 -8.86
CA GLY A 314 10.39 23.16 -9.51
C GLY A 314 10.91 22.01 -10.38
N GLY A 315 10.07 21.00 -10.64
CA GLY A 315 10.38 19.86 -11.51
C GLY A 315 11.15 18.74 -10.80
N ASN A 316 10.94 17.50 -11.24
CA ASN A 316 11.65 16.33 -10.75
C ASN A 316 11.70 15.21 -11.81
N PRO A 317 12.81 15.12 -12.57
CA PRO A 317 12.92 14.16 -13.67
C PRO A 317 12.83 12.69 -13.23
N GLN A 318 13.19 12.36 -11.99
CA GLN A 318 13.04 10.98 -11.49
C GLN A 318 11.58 10.66 -11.20
N LEU A 319 10.85 11.59 -10.59
CA LEU A 319 9.42 11.38 -10.30
C LEU A 319 8.59 11.36 -11.59
N GLU A 320 8.95 12.18 -12.58
CA GLU A 320 8.35 12.12 -13.93
C GLU A 320 8.58 10.76 -14.60
N LYS A 321 9.80 10.20 -14.52
CA LYS A 321 10.08 8.84 -15.04
C LYS A 321 9.29 7.75 -14.32
N ILE A 322 9.07 7.89 -13.01
CA ILE A 322 8.23 6.96 -12.26
C ILE A 322 6.79 7.04 -12.78
N LEU A 323 6.26 8.24 -13.02
CA LEU A 323 4.93 8.40 -13.62
C LEU A 323 4.85 7.82 -15.02
N ASP A 324 5.85 8.05 -15.87
CA ASP A 324 5.90 7.50 -17.22
C ASP A 324 5.87 5.96 -17.20
N ALA A 325 6.61 5.33 -16.27
CA ALA A 325 6.60 3.89 -16.08
C ALA A 325 5.27 3.34 -15.53
N LEU A 326 4.53 4.17 -14.79
CA LEU A 326 3.21 3.83 -14.27
C LEU A 326 2.09 4.21 -15.22
N HIS A 327 2.36 4.90 -16.33
CA HIS A 327 1.34 5.30 -17.28
C HIS A 327 0.61 4.08 -17.85
N VAL A 328 -0.69 4.21 -18.06
CA VAL A 328 -1.54 3.17 -18.64
C VAL A 328 -2.05 3.70 -19.96
N GLU A 329 -1.60 3.07 -21.06
CA GLU A 329 -2.03 3.49 -22.39
C GLU A 329 -3.54 3.31 -22.55
N HIS A 330 -4.18 4.35 -23.08
CA HIS A 330 -5.60 4.32 -23.41
C HIS A 330 -5.77 3.84 -24.85
N ASP A 331 -5.88 2.54 -25.07
CA ASP A 331 -6.23 2.01 -26.38
C ASP A 331 -7.70 2.34 -26.70
N LEU A 332 -7.93 3.49 -27.35
CA LEU A 332 -9.24 3.86 -27.92
C LEU A 332 -9.61 3.01 -29.15
N HIS A 333 -8.79 2.02 -29.53
CA HIS A 333 -8.90 1.36 -30.84
C HIS A 333 -10.02 0.33 -30.99
N ASP A 334 -10.71 -0.07 -29.92
CA ASP A 334 -11.78 -1.09 -30.00
C ASP A 334 -13.22 -0.53 -30.10
N LEU A 335 -13.39 0.80 -30.29
CA LEU A 335 -14.71 1.41 -30.54
C LEU A 335 -15.00 1.73 -32.02
N GLY A 336 -14.14 1.31 -32.94
CA GLY A 336 -14.29 1.54 -34.38
C GLY A 336 -14.98 0.40 -35.13
N GLY A 337 -16.30 0.23 -34.97
CA GLY A 337 -17.01 -0.79 -35.73
C GLY A 337 -18.53 -0.80 -35.56
N CYS A 338 -19.18 0.25 -36.07
CA CYS A 338 -20.58 0.34 -36.54
C CYS A 338 -21.22 1.65 -36.07
N VAL A 339 -20.99 2.73 -36.82
CA VAL A 339 -21.96 3.82 -36.92
C VAL A 339 -22.41 3.82 -38.38
N ASP A 340 -23.58 3.24 -38.60
CA ASP A 340 -24.31 3.30 -39.86
C ASP A 340 -24.75 4.76 -40.04
N GLU A 341 -24.25 5.41 -41.08
CA GLU A 341 -24.60 6.77 -41.43
C GLU A 341 -26.06 6.83 -41.90
N GLY A 342 -26.91 7.42 -41.06
CA GLY A 342 -27.87 8.44 -41.44
C GLY A 342 -28.83 8.13 -42.61
N VAL A 343 -30.07 7.83 -42.25
CA VAL A 343 -31.23 8.30 -43.03
C VAL A 343 -32.14 9.08 -42.10
N VAL A 344 -32.12 10.40 -42.22
CA VAL A 344 -33.25 11.27 -41.87
C VAL A 344 -33.41 12.28 -43.01
N PRO A 345 -34.63 12.54 -43.51
CA PRO A 345 -34.88 13.56 -44.52
C PRO A 345 -34.63 14.98 -44.02
#